data_AF-A0AAW9DBM4-F1
#
_entry.id   AF-A0AAW9DBM4-F1
#
_cell.length_a   1.000
_cell.length_b   1.000
_cell.length_c   1.000
_cell.angle_alpha   90.00
_cell.angle_beta   90.00
_cell.angle_gamma   90.00
#
_symmetry.space_group_name_H-M   'P 1'
#
loop_
_entity.id
_entity.type
_entity.pdbx_description
1 polymer ?
#
loop_
_entity_poly.entity_id
_entity_poly.type
_entity_poly.pdbx_seq_one_letter_code
_entity_poly.pdbx_strand_id
1 'polypeptide(L)'
;MDFKNSIDKFIEIYNRSNLSISKFASLIDKDRRTITSWIDRVSGIEISSEIKAKICKEFRYPEYIWEDACYGEEFLKSITLIPQKEVRIIDEDYKGRLQYIIEHEKNRRFVIQAQFPGPMYRDSAVRRVYKTSTSPDIEELKQERIDQMLRYDYDTTEWYSIKSVLSFCFASIGNFFTKDEKIKILELMYELFNNNYNKKLFLFDSFSRKIYGMETTYISINVKNKILFFKSPIESVFIEIRNKNLVERMHKYYSSPIEAPSHVNFLDSVKILKILQDALKYNNTITQAYETINRETNYGELFYNNLSIDLQKQVSLPKTSHRR
;
A
#
# COMPACT_ATOMS: atom_id res chain seq x y z
N MET A 1 -21.06 -17.92 -28.92
CA MET A 1 -22.24 -17.02 -28.90
C MET A 1 -21.82 -15.69 -29.49
N ASP A 2 -22.57 -15.18 -30.46
CA ASP A 2 -22.31 -13.87 -31.05
C ASP A 2 -22.97 -12.79 -30.19
N PHE A 3 -22.22 -12.16 -29.29
CA PHE A 3 -22.70 -11.05 -28.44
C PHE A 3 -22.86 -9.75 -29.28
N LYS A 4 -23.76 -9.78 -30.26
CA LYS A 4 -23.93 -8.72 -31.26
C LYS A 4 -24.78 -7.55 -30.78
N ASN A 5 -25.76 -7.80 -29.92
CA ASN A 5 -26.64 -6.75 -29.41
C ASN A 5 -26.35 -6.43 -27.93
N SER A 6 -26.80 -5.25 -27.50
CA SER A 6 -26.58 -4.77 -26.14
C SER A 6 -27.26 -5.62 -25.05
N ILE A 7 -28.38 -6.29 -25.38
CA ILE A 7 -29.07 -7.21 -24.46
C ILE A 7 -28.24 -8.48 -24.23
N ASP A 8 -27.69 -9.09 -25.27
CA ASP A 8 -26.87 -10.31 -25.17
C ASP A 8 -25.63 -10.05 -24.32
N LYS A 9 -24.98 -8.90 -24.53
CA LYS A 9 -23.85 -8.42 -23.70
C LYS A 9 -24.27 -8.22 -22.24
N PHE A 10 -25.43 -7.60 -22.01
CA PHE A 10 -25.99 -7.38 -20.67
C PHE A 10 -26.25 -8.70 -19.93
N ILE A 11 -26.88 -9.67 -20.61
CA ILE A 11 -27.21 -10.98 -20.04
C ILE A 11 -25.93 -11.72 -19.63
N GLU A 12 -24.91 -11.70 -20.47
CA GLU A 12 -23.62 -12.33 -20.15
C GLU A 12 -22.94 -11.69 -18.94
N ILE A 13 -22.96 -10.35 -18.85
CA ILE A 13 -22.44 -9.63 -17.68
C ILE A 13 -23.21 -10.00 -16.41
N TYR A 14 -24.54 -10.09 -16.48
CA TYR A 14 -25.37 -10.53 -15.36
C TYR A 14 -25.00 -11.95 -14.93
N ASN A 15 -24.97 -12.91 -15.87
CA ASN A 15 -24.66 -14.31 -15.59
C ASN A 15 -23.26 -14.46 -14.94
N ARG A 16 -22.27 -13.68 -15.40
CA ARG A 16 -20.92 -13.71 -14.84
C ARG A 16 -20.77 -13.00 -13.51
N SER A 17 -21.64 -12.04 -13.21
CA SER A 17 -21.56 -11.29 -11.95
C SER A 17 -21.79 -12.17 -10.71
N ASN A 18 -22.44 -13.33 -10.87
CA ASN A 18 -22.90 -14.18 -9.76
C ASN A 18 -23.75 -13.45 -8.71
N LEU A 19 -24.34 -12.31 -9.09
CA LEU A 19 -25.22 -11.54 -8.22
C LEU A 19 -26.66 -12.02 -8.36
N SER A 20 -27.43 -11.90 -7.26
CA SER A 20 -28.88 -12.06 -7.35
C SER A 20 -29.50 -10.94 -8.18
N ILE A 21 -30.63 -11.21 -8.85
CA ILE A 21 -31.37 -10.21 -9.64
C ILE A 21 -31.63 -8.95 -8.82
N SER A 22 -32.03 -9.09 -7.55
CA SER A 22 -32.28 -7.95 -6.66
C SER A 22 -31.03 -7.11 -6.41
N LYS A 23 -29.86 -7.75 -6.22
CA LYS A 23 -28.60 -7.04 -6.01
C LYS A 23 -28.13 -6.37 -7.29
N PHE A 24 -28.22 -7.04 -8.42
CA PHE A 24 -27.86 -6.48 -9.73
C PHE A 24 -28.75 -5.29 -10.09
N ALA A 25 -30.07 -5.40 -9.89
CA ALA A 25 -31.04 -4.33 -10.14
C ALA A 25 -30.74 -3.07 -9.29
N SER A 26 -30.37 -3.27 -8.00
CA SER A 26 -29.97 -2.17 -7.12
C SER A 26 -28.67 -1.48 -7.57
N LEU A 27 -27.73 -2.20 -8.18
CA LEU A 27 -26.48 -1.60 -8.66
C LEU A 27 -26.72 -0.67 -9.85
N ILE A 28 -27.72 -0.93 -10.69
CA ILE A 28 -27.98 -0.16 -11.91
C ILE A 28 -29.22 0.74 -11.84
N ASP A 29 -29.76 0.98 -10.63
CA ASP A 29 -30.99 1.77 -10.37
C ASP A 29 -32.16 1.37 -11.28
N LYS A 30 -32.48 0.08 -11.28
CA LYS A 30 -33.64 -0.48 -11.97
C LYS A 30 -34.40 -1.40 -11.03
N ASP A 31 -35.67 -1.63 -11.34
CA ASP A 31 -36.49 -2.58 -10.62
C ASP A 31 -36.23 -4.02 -11.10
N ARG A 32 -36.54 -4.98 -10.22
CA ARG A 32 -36.32 -6.40 -10.50
C ARG A 32 -37.07 -6.89 -11.75
N ARG A 33 -38.29 -6.38 -12.01
CA ARG A 33 -39.12 -6.86 -13.13
C ARG A 33 -38.50 -6.45 -14.46
N THR A 34 -37.97 -5.23 -14.53
CA THR A 34 -37.24 -4.73 -15.70
C THR A 34 -36.02 -5.60 -16.01
N ILE A 35 -35.21 -5.93 -15.00
CA ILE A 35 -34.04 -6.81 -15.22
C ILE A 35 -34.46 -8.21 -15.66
N THR A 36 -35.50 -8.77 -15.05
CA THR A 36 -36.05 -10.07 -15.46
C THR A 36 -36.56 -10.04 -16.91
N SER A 37 -37.25 -8.97 -17.33
CA SER A 37 -37.71 -8.85 -18.73
C SER A 37 -36.57 -8.77 -19.74
N TRP A 38 -35.42 -8.21 -19.37
CA TRP A 38 -34.22 -8.18 -20.21
C TRP A 38 -33.55 -9.54 -20.28
N ILE A 39 -33.43 -10.25 -19.15
CA ILE A 39 -32.85 -11.60 -19.09
C ILE A 39 -33.69 -12.59 -19.90
N ASP A 40 -35.01 -12.53 -19.75
CA ASP A 40 -35.95 -13.44 -20.42
C ASP A 40 -36.20 -13.03 -21.89
N ARG A 41 -35.55 -11.96 -22.38
CA ARG A 41 -35.67 -11.42 -23.75
C ARG A 41 -37.11 -11.08 -24.14
N VAL A 42 -37.96 -10.78 -23.15
CA VAL A 42 -39.38 -10.47 -23.36
C VAL A 42 -39.55 -9.08 -23.98
N SER A 43 -38.60 -8.17 -23.73
CA SER A 43 -38.58 -6.83 -24.33
C SER A 43 -37.48 -6.70 -25.39
N GLY A 44 -37.83 -6.24 -26.59
CA GLY A 44 -36.88 -5.92 -27.67
C GLY A 44 -36.19 -4.56 -27.52
N ILE A 45 -35.97 -4.10 -26.28
CA ILE A 45 -35.51 -2.74 -25.99
C ILE A 45 -34.00 -2.74 -25.80
N GLU A 46 -33.28 -1.88 -26.51
CA GLU A 46 -31.84 -1.69 -26.28
C GLU A 46 -31.54 -1.09 -24.91
N ILE A 47 -30.42 -1.52 -24.32
CA ILE A 47 -29.95 -0.98 -23.05
C ILE A 47 -29.53 0.49 -23.25
N SER A 48 -30.08 1.39 -22.43
CA SER A 48 -29.79 2.82 -22.53
C SER A 48 -28.32 3.15 -22.22
N SER A 49 -27.82 4.26 -22.77
CA SER A 49 -26.46 4.74 -22.53
C SER A 49 -26.14 4.96 -21.05
N GLU A 50 -27.12 5.43 -20.28
CA GLU A 50 -27.00 5.61 -18.83
C GLU A 50 -26.71 4.29 -18.11
N ILE A 51 -27.42 3.22 -18.46
CA ILE A 51 -27.23 1.89 -17.87
C ILE A 51 -25.90 1.29 -18.34
N LYS A 52 -25.55 1.43 -19.61
CA LYS A 52 -24.26 1.00 -20.17
C LYS A 52 -23.08 1.63 -19.40
N ALA A 53 -23.13 2.95 -19.19
CA ALA A 53 -22.13 3.68 -18.42
C ALA A 53 -22.09 3.23 -16.95
N LYS A 54 -23.25 2.98 -16.34
CA LYS A 54 -23.34 2.50 -14.96
C LYS A 54 -22.76 1.10 -14.79
N ILE A 55 -23.00 0.18 -15.74
CA ILE A 55 -22.38 -1.15 -15.75
C ILE A 55 -20.86 -1.03 -15.89
N CYS A 56 -20.35 -0.22 -16.82
CA CYS A 56 -18.91 0.03 -16.96
C CYS A 56 -18.30 0.56 -15.67
N LYS A 57 -19.00 1.45 -14.96
CA LYS A 57 -18.55 2.00 -13.67
C LYS A 57 -18.53 0.97 -12.55
N GLU A 58 -19.63 0.25 -12.34
CA GLU A 58 -19.79 -0.68 -11.21
C GLU A 58 -18.90 -1.92 -11.38
N PHE A 59 -18.81 -2.46 -12.60
CA PHE A 59 -18.00 -3.64 -12.91
C PHE A 59 -16.61 -3.32 -13.44
N ARG A 60 -16.27 -2.04 -13.59
CA ARG A 60 -14.98 -1.53 -14.09
C ARG A 60 -14.61 -2.05 -15.48
N TYR A 61 -15.61 -2.28 -16.33
CA TYR A 61 -15.37 -2.61 -17.72
C TYR A 61 -15.08 -1.35 -18.53
N PRO A 62 -14.24 -1.44 -19.57
CA PRO A 62 -14.00 -0.32 -20.47
C PRO A 62 -15.25 0.04 -21.28
N GLU A 63 -15.43 1.30 -21.66
CA GLU A 63 -16.65 1.76 -22.36
C GLU A 63 -16.83 1.11 -23.74
N TYR A 64 -15.73 0.76 -24.41
CA TYR A 64 -15.75 0.16 -25.75
C TYR A 64 -16.43 -1.22 -25.80
N ILE A 65 -16.71 -1.87 -24.66
CA ILE A 65 -17.46 -3.14 -24.66
C ILE A 65 -18.84 -3.01 -25.30
N TRP A 66 -19.40 -1.79 -25.35
CA TRP A 66 -20.70 -1.50 -25.93
C TRP A 66 -20.66 -1.11 -27.40
N GLU A 67 -19.48 -0.90 -27.97
CA GLU A 67 -19.30 -0.57 -29.38
C GLU A 67 -19.59 -1.78 -30.28
N ASP A 68 -20.02 -1.51 -31.51
CA ASP A 68 -20.39 -2.53 -32.49
C ASP A 68 -19.19 -3.39 -32.91
N ALA A 69 -17.97 -2.85 -32.80
CA ALA A 69 -16.73 -3.57 -33.10
C ALA A 69 -16.40 -4.65 -32.06
N CYS A 70 -16.87 -4.53 -30.82
CA CYS A 70 -16.51 -5.43 -29.73
C CYS A 70 -17.59 -6.51 -29.54
N TYR A 71 -17.47 -7.66 -30.21
CA TYR A 71 -18.43 -8.78 -30.12
C TYR A 71 -17.73 -10.14 -29.96
N GLY A 72 -18.51 -11.18 -29.66
CA GLY A 72 -18.00 -12.56 -29.59
C GLY A 72 -16.87 -12.73 -28.57
N GLU A 73 -15.75 -13.29 -29.01
CA GLU A 73 -14.57 -13.52 -28.15
C GLU A 73 -13.93 -12.23 -27.62
N GLU A 74 -13.96 -11.14 -28.38
CA GLU A 74 -13.35 -9.86 -27.96
C GLU A 74 -14.11 -9.24 -26.78
N PHE A 75 -15.44 -9.30 -26.83
CA PHE A 75 -16.30 -8.94 -25.72
C PHE A 75 -16.02 -9.81 -24.49
N LEU A 76 -15.98 -11.13 -24.67
CA LEU A 76 -15.68 -12.06 -23.57
C LEU A 76 -14.32 -11.77 -22.95
N LYS A 77 -13.26 -11.58 -23.75
CA LYS A 77 -11.93 -11.20 -23.27
C LYS A 77 -11.96 -9.90 -22.48
N SER A 78 -12.71 -8.89 -22.94
CA SER A 78 -12.80 -7.58 -22.30
C SER A 78 -13.51 -7.59 -20.94
N ILE A 79 -14.43 -8.54 -20.71
CA ILE A 79 -15.11 -8.71 -19.42
C ILE A 79 -14.50 -9.80 -18.52
N THR A 80 -13.52 -10.56 -19.02
CA THR A 80 -12.88 -11.68 -18.28
C THR A 80 -11.42 -11.44 -17.94
N LEU A 81 -10.67 -10.79 -18.82
CA LEU A 81 -9.27 -10.52 -18.60
C LEU A 81 -9.13 -9.22 -17.82
N ILE A 82 -8.38 -9.26 -16.72
CA ILE A 82 -7.78 -8.02 -16.16
C ILE A 82 -7.05 -7.36 -17.34
N PRO A 83 -7.28 -6.07 -17.62
CA PRO A 83 -6.62 -5.41 -18.74
C PRO A 83 -5.10 -5.59 -18.59
N GLN A 84 -4.49 -6.47 -19.39
CA GLN A 84 -3.04 -6.71 -19.34
C GLN A 84 -2.24 -5.43 -19.66
N LYS A 85 -2.88 -4.44 -20.28
CA LYS A 85 -2.34 -3.09 -20.48
C LYS A 85 -2.16 -2.30 -19.17
N GLU A 86 -2.95 -2.62 -18.13
CA GLU A 86 -2.95 -1.89 -16.86
C GLU A 86 -2.25 -2.63 -15.73
N VAL A 87 -2.02 -3.95 -15.86
CA VAL A 87 -1.34 -4.76 -14.85
C VAL A 87 -0.25 -5.60 -15.51
N ARG A 88 0.99 -5.46 -15.04
CA ARG A 88 2.15 -6.23 -15.50
C ARG A 88 2.77 -6.98 -14.32
N ILE A 89 3.03 -8.27 -14.50
CA ILE A 89 3.80 -9.07 -13.54
C ILE A 89 5.28 -8.96 -13.92
N ILE A 90 6.10 -8.57 -12.95
CA ILE A 90 7.56 -8.54 -13.07
C ILE A 90 8.09 -9.75 -12.31
N ASP A 91 8.30 -10.82 -13.07
CA ASP A 91 8.91 -12.07 -12.59
C ASP A 91 10.39 -12.10 -12.99
N GLU A 92 11.16 -11.29 -12.27
CA GLU A 92 12.62 -11.22 -12.43
C GLU A 92 13.31 -11.80 -11.18
N ASP A 93 14.57 -12.19 -11.36
CA ASP A 93 15.41 -12.61 -10.25
C ASP A 93 15.63 -11.47 -9.23
N TYR A 94 16.40 -11.72 -8.17
CA TYR A 94 16.65 -10.68 -7.17
C TYR A 94 17.36 -9.45 -7.76
N LYS A 95 18.26 -9.64 -8.72
CA LYS A 95 19.01 -8.56 -9.36
C LYS A 95 18.08 -7.67 -10.19
N GLY A 96 17.26 -8.27 -11.06
CA GLY A 96 16.30 -7.53 -11.88
C GLY A 96 15.28 -6.75 -11.05
N ARG A 97 14.76 -7.37 -9.98
CA ARG A 97 13.87 -6.67 -9.02
C ARG A 97 14.54 -5.46 -8.34
N LEU A 98 15.82 -5.56 -8.00
CA LEU A 98 16.56 -4.45 -7.41
C LEU A 98 16.79 -3.33 -8.44
N GLN A 99 17.16 -3.68 -9.67
CA GLN A 99 17.27 -2.74 -10.79
C GLN A 99 15.94 -2.02 -11.06
N TYR A 100 14.84 -2.77 -11.07
CA TYR A 100 13.50 -2.23 -11.28
C TYR A 100 13.13 -1.19 -10.21
N ILE A 101 13.43 -1.45 -8.93
CA ILE A 101 13.24 -0.47 -7.85
C ILE A 101 14.09 0.79 -8.10
N ILE A 102 15.39 0.63 -8.38
CA ILE A 102 16.31 1.75 -8.58
C ILE A 102 15.85 2.64 -9.74
N GLU A 103 15.43 2.04 -10.85
CA GLU A 103 14.94 2.76 -12.03
C GLU A 103 13.67 3.56 -11.71
N HIS A 104 12.67 2.92 -11.11
CA HIS A 104 11.36 3.53 -10.88
C HIS A 104 11.33 4.51 -9.71
N GLU A 105 12.29 4.39 -8.78
CA GLU A 105 12.50 5.30 -7.66
C GLU A 105 13.63 6.32 -7.93
N LYS A 106 14.32 6.29 -9.09
CA LYS A 106 15.54 7.06 -9.38
C LYS A 106 15.55 8.52 -8.90
N ASN A 107 14.44 9.23 -9.15
CA ASN A 107 14.31 10.66 -8.86
C ASN A 107 13.57 10.96 -7.55
N ARG A 108 12.73 10.04 -7.10
CA ARG A 108 11.90 10.19 -5.90
C ARG A 108 11.32 8.84 -5.51
N ARG A 109 10.96 8.70 -4.24
CA ARG A 109 10.12 7.57 -3.80
C ARG A 109 8.98 7.99 -2.89
N PHE A 110 7.83 7.35 -3.09
CA PHE A 110 6.73 7.37 -2.16
C PHE A 110 6.40 5.91 -1.84
N VAL A 111 6.77 5.46 -0.65
CA VAL A 111 6.70 4.04 -0.30
C VAL A 111 5.89 3.81 0.97
N ILE A 112 5.12 2.73 0.94
CA ILE A 112 4.44 2.17 2.11
C ILE A 112 5.16 0.86 2.42
N GLN A 113 5.73 0.80 3.61
CA GLN A 113 6.57 -0.31 4.03
C GLN A 113 5.81 -1.19 5.01
N ALA A 114 5.72 -2.47 4.67
CA ALA A 114 5.09 -3.47 5.52
C ALA A 114 5.88 -3.79 6.78
N GLN A 115 7.21 -3.76 6.66
CA GLN A 115 8.13 -4.16 7.69
C GLN A 115 9.09 -3.03 7.98
N PHE A 116 9.34 -2.82 9.27
CA PHE A 116 10.39 -1.94 9.75
C PHE A 116 11.62 -2.78 10.16
N PRO A 117 12.82 -2.37 9.76
CA PRO A 117 13.11 -1.27 8.85
C PRO A 117 12.96 -1.70 7.38
N GLY A 118 12.83 -0.72 6.48
CA GLY A 118 12.83 -0.99 5.04
C GLY A 118 14.14 -1.64 4.56
N PRO A 119 14.15 -2.38 3.42
CA PRO A 119 15.30 -3.16 2.99
C PRO A 119 16.63 -2.40 2.91
N MET A 120 16.63 -1.15 2.44
CA MET A 120 17.84 -0.33 2.34
C MET A 120 18.56 -0.17 3.69
N TYR A 121 17.82 0.07 4.78
CA TYR A 121 18.40 0.25 6.10
C TYR A 121 18.92 -1.06 6.71
N ARG A 122 18.38 -2.21 6.25
CA ARG A 122 18.91 -3.52 6.62
C ARG A 122 20.24 -3.76 5.94
N ASP A 123 20.30 -3.46 4.65
CA ASP A 123 21.49 -3.65 3.82
C ASP A 123 22.67 -2.79 4.30
N SER A 124 22.42 -1.62 4.91
CA SER A 124 23.46 -0.74 5.47
C SER A 124 23.95 -1.13 6.86
N ALA A 125 23.13 -1.79 7.69
CA ALA A 125 23.43 -2.01 9.10
C ALA A 125 23.78 -3.45 9.50
N VAL A 126 23.30 -4.46 8.74
CA VAL A 126 23.41 -5.88 9.13
C VAL A 126 24.64 -6.54 8.49
N ARG A 127 25.49 -7.16 9.32
CA ARG A 127 26.48 -8.12 8.82
C ARG A 127 25.76 -9.40 8.39
N ARG A 128 25.97 -9.83 7.15
CA ARG A 128 25.29 -11.00 6.53
C ARG A 128 25.37 -12.24 7.45
N VAL A 129 24.25 -12.58 8.10
CA VAL A 129 24.14 -13.79 8.93
C VAL A 129 24.12 -15.05 8.07
N TYR A 130 23.72 -14.93 6.81
CA TYR A 130 23.76 -16.00 5.82
C TYR A 130 24.84 -15.72 4.78
N LYS A 131 25.77 -16.68 4.60
CA LYS A 131 26.71 -16.72 3.46
C LYS A 131 25.94 -16.98 2.17
N THR A 132 25.18 -16.00 1.69
CA THR A 132 24.79 -15.98 0.28
C THR A 132 25.95 -15.34 -0.48
N SER A 133 26.53 -16.11 -1.40
CA SER A 133 27.38 -15.61 -2.46
C SER A 133 26.56 -14.65 -3.33
N THR A 134 26.36 -13.42 -2.87
CA THR A 134 25.77 -12.39 -3.72
C THR A 134 26.80 -12.00 -4.76
N SER A 135 26.36 -11.97 -6.03
CA SER A 135 27.16 -11.47 -7.14
C SER A 135 27.66 -10.06 -6.82
N PRO A 136 28.90 -9.68 -7.19
CA PRO A 136 29.39 -8.31 -7.08
C PRO A 136 28.39 -7.27 -7.59
N ASP A 137 27.72 -7.54 -8.72
CA ASP A 137 26.70 -6.68 -9.31
C ASP A 137 25.54 -6.35 -8.35
N ILE A 138 25.14 -7.31 -7.50
CA ILE A 138 24.04 -7.10 -6.55
C ILE A 138 24.48 -6.13 -5.46
N GLU A 139 25.74 -6.19 -5.04
CA GLU A 139 26.27 -5.31 -4.02
C GLU A 139 26.49 -3.89 -4.57
N GLU A 140 26.90 -3.77 -5.84
CA GLU A 140 26.93 -2.48 -6.54
C GLU A 140 25.54 -1.83 -6.59
N LEU A 141 24.50 -2.59 -6.96
CA LEU A 141 23.13 -2.08 -6.99
C LEU A 141 22.61 -1.69 -5.60
N LYS A 142 22.95 -2.46 -4.55
CA LYS A 142 22.59 -2.08 -3.17
C LYS A 142 23.28 -0.78 -2.77
N GLN A 143 24.56 -0.65 -3.09
CA GLN A 143 25.32 0.56 -2.81
C GLN A 143 24.76 1.75 -3.57
N GLU A 144 24.44 1.60 -4.86
CA GLU A 144 23.78 2.64 -5.66
C GLU A 144 22.47 3.11 -5.01
N ARG A 145 21.64 2.17 -4.55
CA ARG A 145 20.40 2.49 -3.84
C ARG A 145 20.64 3.22 -2.53
N ILE A 146 21.67 2.83 -1.76
CA ILE A 146 22.06 3.51 -0.52
C ILE A 146 22.51 4.93 -0.83
N ASP A 147 23.44 5.10 -1.77
CA ASP A 147 23.99 6.39 -2.17
C ASP A 147 22.90 7.34 -2.65
N GLN A 148 21.98 6.83 -3.48
CA GLN A 148 20.81 7.57 -3.96
C GLN A 148 19.95 8.10 -2.80
N MET A 149 19.66 7.27 -1.80
CA MET A 149 18.84 7.63 -0.66
C MET A 149 19.53 8.66 0.24
N LEU A 150 20.84 8.52 0.44
CA LEU A 150 21.67 9.40 1.27
C LEU A 150 21.85 10.80 0.67
N ARG A 151 21.65 10.97 -0.65
CA ARG A 151 21.71 12.31 -1.27
C ARG A 151 20.71 13.26 -0.61
N TYR A 152 21.18 14.43 -0.22
CA TYR A 152 20.37 15.41 0.50
C TYR A 152 19.16 15.92 -0.31
N ASP A 153 19.29 16.03 -1.63
CA ASP A 153 18.28 16.51 -2.57
C ASP A 153 17.23 15.45 -2.98
N TYR A 154 17.45 14.19 -2.61
CA TYR A 154 16.56 13.11 -3.00
C TYR A 154 15.22 13.16 -2.24
N ASP A 155 14.12 13.25 -3.00
CA ASP A 155 12.73 13.36 -2.51
C ASP A 155 12.20 11.98 -2.07
N THR A 156 12.00 11.77 -0.77
CA THR A 156 11.45 10.52 -0.23
C THR A 156 10.33 10.75 0.75
N THR A 157 9.23 10.02 0.58
CA THR A 157 8.15 9.91 1.56
C THR A 157 7.97 8.45 1.93
N GLU A 158 8.12 8.13 3.21
CA GLU A 158 8.04 6.77 3.73
C GLU A 158 6.98 6.64 4.79
N TRP A 159 6.14 5.62 4.66
CA TRP A 159 5.10 5.28 5.60
C TRP A 159 5.42 3.92 6.24
N TYR A 160 5.48 3.91 7.58
CA TYR A 160 5.62 2.68 8.37
C TYR A 160 4.48 2.53 9.36
N SER A 161 4.02 1.31 9.57
CA SER A 161 3.03 1.05 10.62
C SER A 161 3.68 1.16 12.00
N ILE A 162 3.00 1.79 12.96
CA ILE A 162 3.46 1.89 14.35
C ILE A 162 3.75 0.49 14.93
N LYS A 163 2.87 -0.48 14.64
CA LYS A 163 3.06 -1.89 15.00
C LYS A 163 4.42 -2.44 14.55
N SER A 164 4.81 -2.21 13.29
CA SER A 164 6.07 -2.72 12.75
C SER A 164 7.29 -2.10 13.45
N VAL A 165 7.24 -0.80 13.73
CA VAL A 165 8.30 -0.07 14.44
C VAL A 165 8.44 -0.58 15.87
N LEU A 166 7.34 -0.73 16.61
CA LEU A 166 7.36 -1.25 17.98
C LEU A 166 7.84 -2.69 18.04
N SER A 167 7.43 -3.52 17.07
CA SER A 167 7.90 -4.90 16.96
C SER A 167 9.40 -4.97 16.70
N PHE A 168 9.92 -4.10 15.84
CA PHE A 168 11.37 -4.00 15.60
C PHE A 168 12.15 -3.59 16.86
N CYS A 169 11.63 -2.65 17.64
CA CYS A 169 12.32 -2.24 18.87
C CYS A 169 12.25 -3.34 19.94
N PHE A 170 11.05 -3.85 20.25
CA PHE A 170 10.79 -4.56 21.51
C PHE A 170 10.38 -6.03 21.37
N ALA A 171 10.05 -6.54 20.17
CA ALA A 171 9.68 -7.94 20.04
C ALA A 171 10.89 -8.86 20.27
N SER A 172 10.70 -9.88 21.11
CA SER A 172 11.67 -10.94 21.37
C SER A 172 11.62 -12.08 20.36
N ILE A 173 10.54 -12.19 19.58
CA ILE A 173 10.29 -13.26 18.61
C ILE A 173 10.31 -12.66 17.20
N GLY A 174 10.96 -13.35 16.25
CA GLY A 174 11.00 -12.96 14.84
C GLY A 174 11.87 -11.72 14.55
N ASN A 175 12.70 -11.32 15.52
CA ASN A 175 13.58 -10.17 15.43
C ASN A 175 15.05 -10.62 15.50
N PHE A 176 15.72 -10.63 14.36
CA PHE A 176 17.08 -11.16 14.21
C PHE A 176 18.16 -10.11 14.45
N PHE A 177 17.79 -8.86 14.76
CA PHE A 177 18.72 -7.77 14.96
C PHE A 177 19.21 -7.73 16.40
N THR A 178 20.51 -7.60 16.56
CA THR A 178 21.11 -7.26 17.86
C THR A 178 20.68 -5.87 18.29
N LYS A 179 20.78 -5.59 19.60
CA LYS A 179 20.46 -4.28 20.16
C LYS A 179 21.25 -3.16 19.46
N ASP A 180 22.54 -3.38 19.20
CA ASP A 180 23.40 -2.37 18.56
C ASP A 180 23.02 -2.12 17.10
N GLU A 181 22.65 -3.17 16.35
CA GLU A 181 22.13 -3.02 14.98
C GLU A 181 20.82 -2.23 14.97
N LYS A 182 19.92 -2.51 15.92
CA LYS A 182 18.67 -1.73 16.06
C LYS A 182 18.94 -0.26 16.31
N ILE A 183 19.88 0.05 17.21
CA ILE A 183 20.27 1.42 17.52
C ILE A 183 20.86 2.12 16.29
N LYS A 184 21.75 1.46 15.54
CA LYS A 184 22.35 2.00 14.30
C LYS A 184 21.32 2.26 13.21
N ILE A 185 20.34 1.37 13.05
CA ILE A 185 19.25 1.53 12.09
C ILE A 185 18.41 2.76 12.44
N LEU A 186 18.02 2.90 13.71
CA LEU A 186 17.25 4.06 14.17
C LEU A 186 18.08 5.36 14.06
N GLU A 187 19.38 5.30 14.30
CA GLU A 187 20.31 6.41 14.13
C GLU A 187 20.40 6.87 12.68
N LEU A 188 20.63 5.94 11.74
CA LEU A 188 20.66 6.22 10.31
C LEU A 188 19.34 6.83 9.83
N MET A 189 18.20 6.28 10.26
CA MET A 189 16.90 6.85 9.91
C MET A 189 16.69 8.24 10.51
N TYR A 190 17.10 8.43 11.77
CA TYR A 190 17.06 9.75 12.39
C TYR A 190 17.89 10.76 11.58
N GLU A 191 19.14 10.45 11.26
CA GLU A 191 20.02 11.33 10.47
C GLU A 191 19.47 11.63 9.08
N LEU A 192 18.85 10.64 8.44
CA LEU A 192 18.29 10.79 7.10
C LEU A 192 17.11 11.77 7.09
N PHE A 193 16.20 11.65 8.06
CA PHE A 193 14.94 12.41 8.07
C PHE A 193 14.99 13.70 8.90
N ASN A 194 15.87 13.77 9.90
CA ASN A 194 15.96 14.93 10.78
C ASN A 194 16.43 16.16 10.00
N ASN A 195 15.69 17.26 10.12
CA ASN A 195 15.97 18.53 9.44
C ASN A 195 16.13 18.43 7.92
N ASN A 196 15.54 17.41 7.27
CA ASN A 196 15.60 17.27 5.83
C ASN A 196 14.21 17.48 5.19
N TYR A 197 14.01 18.63 4.53
CA TYR A 197 12.73 18.98 3.90
C TYR A 197 12.34 18.08 2.72
N ASN A 198 13.30 17.41 2.08
CA ASN A 198 13.06 16.49 0.97
C ASN A 198 12.67 15.10 1.47
N LYS A 199 12.81 14.81 2.77
CA LYS A 199 12.61 13.47 3.31
C LYS A 199 11.55 13.51 4.41
N LYS A 200 10.46 12.77 4.20
CA LYS A 200 9.33 12.72 5.11
C LYS A 200 9.09 11.29 5.58
N LEU A 201 9.08 11.11 6.89
CA LEU A 201 8.76 9.85 7.54
C LEU A 201 7.41 9.96 8.22
N PHE A 202 6.51 9.04 7.98
CA PHE A 202 5.20 8.99 8.64
C PHE A 202 5.04 7.66 9.36
N LEU A 203 4.56 7.72 10.60
CA LEU A 203 4.17 6.54 11.38
C LEU A 203 2.64 6.48 11.44
N PHE A 204 2.04 5.42 10.91
CA PHE A 204 0.58 5.33 10.85
C PHE A 204 0.05 4.17 11.69
N ASP A 205 -1.16 4.35 12.20
CA ASP A 205 -1.90 3.30 12.86
C ASP A 205 -2.59 2.42 11.82
N SER A 206 -2.09 1.20 11.65
CA SER A 206 -2.66 0.19 10.74
C SER A 206 -4.05 -0.29 11.15
N PHE A 207 -4.49 -0.04 12.39
CA PHE A 207 -5.81 -0.45 12.87
C PHE A 207 -6.91 0.57 12.60
N SER A 208 -6.55 1.85 12.43
CA SER A 208 -7.49 2.98 12.30
C SER A 208 -8.40 2.92 11.06
N ARG A 209 -7.88 2.42 9.92
CA ARG A 209 -8.62 2.26 8.67
C ARG A 209 -8.02 1.08 7.90
N LYS A 210 -8.49 -0.15 8.17
CA LYS A 210 -8.02 -1.36 7.50
C LYS A 210 -8.26 -1.27 5.98
N ILE A 211 -7.26 -0.86 5.22
CA ILE A 211 -7.17 -1.33 3.84
C ILE A 211 -6.37 -2.62 3.90
N TYR A 212 -7.09 -3.71 4.13
CA TYR A 212 -6.53 -5.04 4.34
C TYR A 212 -5.41 -5.36 3.33
N GLY A 213 -4.23 -5.68 3.84
CA GLY A 213 -3.13 -6.24 3.05
C GLY A 213 -2.17 -5.22 2.41
N MET A 214 -2.40 -3.91 2.58
CA MET A 214 -1.44 -2.91 2.09
C MET A 214 -0.28 -2.69 3.06
N GLU A 215 -0.53 -2.87 4.35
CA GLU A 215 0.43 -2.88 5.44
C GLU A 215 1.26 -4.18 5.51
N THR A 216 0.93 -5.19 4.71
CA THR A 216 1.64 -6.48 4.69
C THR A 216 2.64 -6.58 3.54
N THR A 217 2.62 -5.61 2.63
CA THR A 217 3.40 -5.61 1.41
C THR A 217 4.19 -4.31 1.20
N TYR A 218 5.37 -4.40 0.59
CA TYR A 218 6.07 -3.22 0.07
C TYR A 218 5.32 -2.65 -1.13
N ILE A 219 4.90 -1.39 -1.06
CA ILE A 219 4.24 -0.66 -2.14
C ILE A 219 5.06 0.58 -2.47
N SER A 220 5.31 0.81 -3.74
CA SER A 220 5.92 2.03 -4.26
C SER A 220 4.96 2.71 -5.23
N ILE A 221 4.80 4.03 -5.08
CA ILE A 221 3.85 4.83 -5.84
C ILE A 221 4.60 5.96 -6.55
N ASN A 222 4.58 5.95 -7.88
CA ASN A 222 5.09 7.02 -8.71
C ASN A 222 3.94 7.69 -9.46
N VAL A 223 3.38 8.73 -8.85
CA VAL A 223 2.24 9.48 -9.41
C VAL A 223 2.59 10.27 -10.65
N LYS A 224 3.87 10.64 -10.85
CA LYS A 224 4.31 11.33 -12.06
C LYS A 224 4.25 10.39 -13.26
N ASN A 225 4.78 9.18 -13.09
CA ASN A 225 4.83 8.16 -14.13
C ASN A 225 3.53 7.33 -14.22
N LYS A 226 2.57 7.56 -13.30
CA LYS A 226 1.31 6.80 -13.20
C LYS A 226 1.55 5.30 -13.01
N ILE A 227 2.58 4.99 -12.23
CA ILE A 227 2.96 3.61 -11.89
C ILE A 227 2.80 3.42 -10.39
N LEU A 228 2.20 2.32 -9.99
CA LEU A 228 2.29 1.77 -8.64
C LEU A 228 2.80 0.35 -8.78
N PHE A 229 3.74 -0.08 -7.94
CA PHE A 229 4.13 -1.48 -7.91
C PHE A 229 4.23 -1.98 -6.49
N PHE A 230 3.99 -3.28 -6.30
CA PHE A 230 4.05 -3.90 -4.99
C PHE A 230 4.54 -5.33 -5.05
N LYS A 231 5.13 -5.80 -3.96
CA LYS A 231 5.62 -7.19 -3.86
C LYS A 231 4.46 -8.16 -3.65
N SER A 232 4.31 -9.18 -4.50
CA SER A 232 3.29 -10.20 -4.24
C SER A 232 3.55 -10.91 -2.89
N PRO A 233 2.51 -11.17 -2.07
CA PRO A 233 2.67 -11.93 -0.83
C PRO A 233 2.96 -13.41 -1.04
N ILE A 234 2.49 -13.98 -2.16
CA ILE A 234 2.51 -15.42 -2.46
C ILE A 234 3.73 -15.79 -3.28
N GLU A 235 4.13 -14.90 -4.19
CA GLU A 235 5.21 -15.13 -5.14
C GLU A 235 6.29 -14.05 -4.98
N SER A 236 7.53 -14.40 -5.29
CA SER A 236 8.64 -13.45 -5.27
C SER A 236 8.62 -12.49 -6.48
N VAL A 237 7.46 -12.03 -6.92
CA VAL A 237 7.27 -11.15 -8.08
C VAL A 237 6.81 -9.75 -7.65
N PHE A 238 7.04 -8.76 -8.52
CA PHE A 238 6.34 -7.48 -8.40
C PHE A 238 5.10 -7.46 -9.29
N ILE A 239 4.04 -6.86 -8.80
CA ILE A 239 2.86 -6.52 -9.58
C ILE A 239 2.92 -5.02 -9.83
N GLU A 240 3.12 -4.63 -11.09
CA GLU A 240 3.05 -3.27 -11.58
C GLU A 240 1.62 -2.95 -12.03
N ILE A 241 1.11 -1.81 -11.59
CA ILE A 241 -0.19 -1.26 -11.97
C ILE A 241 0.01 0.11 -12.63
N ARG A 242 -0.55 0.25 -13.83
CA ARG A 242 -0.57 1.47 -14.65
C ARG A 242 -1.94 2.15 -14.73
N ASN A 243 -2.94 1.64 -14.01
CA ASN A 243 -4.24 2.27 -13.92
C ASN A 243 -4.13 3.65 -13.22
N LYS A 244 -4.14 4.73 -13.99
CA LYS A 244 -3.99 6.11 -13.51
C LYS A 244 -4.91 6.45 -12.34
N ASN A 245 -6.19 6.08 -12.44
CA ASN A 245 -7.19 6.40 -11.41
C ASN A 245 -6.91 5.66 -10.10
N LEU A 246 -6.42 4.42 -10.16
CA LEU A 246 -6.02 3.69 -8.96
C LEU A 246 -4.75 4.29 -8.34
N VAL A 247 -3.73 4.58 -9.15
CA VAL A 247 -2.46 5.18 -8.69
C VAL A 247 -2.72 6.53 -8.00
N GLU A 248 -3.54 7.38 -8.60
CA GLU A 248 -3.89 8.69 -8.03
C GLU A 248 -4.71 8.57 -6.75
N ARG A 249 -5.71 7.68 -6.70
CA ARG A 249 -6.48 7.42 -5.47
C ARG A 249 -5.60 6.89 -4.35
N MET A 250 -4.70 5.96 -4.66
CA MET A 250 -3.77 5.38 -3.70
C MET A 250 -2.83 6.43 -3.12
N HIS A 251 -2.23 7.26 -3.98
CA HIS A 251 -1.41 8.36 -3.50
C HIS A 251 -2.23 9.37 -2.68
N LYS A 252 -3.40 9.78 -3.17
CA LYS A 252 -4.29 10.72 -2.47
C LYS A 252 -4.65 10.20 -1.08
N TYR A 253 -4.91 8.90 -0.95
CA TYR A 253 -5.22 8.29 0.33
C TYR A 253 -4.10 8.54 1.34
N TYR A 254 -2.82 8.43 0.98
CA TYR A 254 -1.70 8.68 1.90
C TYR A 254 -1.18 10.13 1.90
N SER A 255 -1.59 10.98 0.96
CA SER A 255 -1.14 12.38 0.89
C SER A 255 -2.18 13.40 1.34
N SER A 256 -3.45 13.00 1.42
CA SER A 256 -4.58 13.89 1.76
C SER A 256 -4.70 14.06 3.28
N PRO A 257 -4.79 15.30 3.80
CA PRO A 257 -5.04 15.53 5.22
C PRO A 257 -6.34 14.91 5.75
N ILE A 258 -7.32 14.67 4.87
CA ILE A 258 -8.67 14.21 5.24
C ILE A 258 -8.79 12.67 5.11
N GLU A 259 -8.21 12.12 4.04
CA GLU A 259 -8.36 10.69 3.71
C GLU A 259 -7.29 9.81 4.35
N ALA A 260 -6.15 10.40 4.74
CA ALA A 260 -5.02 9.66 5.34
C ALA A 260 -5.41 8.82 6.56
N PRO A 261 -4.74 7.66 6.75
CA PRO A 261 -4.86 6.91 7.98
C PRO A 261 -4.42 7.77 9.16
N SER A 262 -4.89 7.47 10.36
CA SER A 262 -4.43 8.17 11.57
C SER A 262 -2.92 7.99 11.70
N HIS A 263 -2.18 9.09 11.75
CA HIS A 263 -0.72 9.07 11.66
C HIS A 263 -0.04 10.17 12.47
N VAL A 264 1.23 9.93 12.75
CA VAL A 264 2.18 10.90 13.31
C VAL A 264 2.70 11.76 12.17
N ASN A 265 2.72 13.09 12.37
CA ASN A 265 3.31 14.00 11.39
C ASN A 265 4.82 13.74 11.22
N PHE A 266 5.42 14.28 10.15
CA PHE A 266 6.79 13.94 9.82
C PHE A 266 7.86 14.47 10.80
N LEU A 267 7.62 15.60 11.46
CA LEU A 267 8.54 16.16 12.46
C LEU A 267 8.51 15.31 13.74
N ASP A 268 7.32 14.98 14.22
CA ASP A 268 7.15 14.18 15.42
C ASP A 268 7.51 12.70 15.18
N SER A 269 7.42 12.20 13.94
CA SER A 269 7.89 10.85 13.60
C SER A 269 9.40 10.71 13.86
N VAL A 270 10.19 11.72 13.51
CA VAL A 270 11.63 11.76 13.80
C VAL A 270 11.90 11.86 15.30
N LYS A 271 11.13 12.68 16.02
CA LYS A 271 11.20 12.76 17.50
C LYS A 271 10.92 11.40 18.14
N ILE A 272 9.91 10.67 17.65
CA ILE A 272 9.55 9.35 18.17
C ILE A 272 10.64 8.32 17.85
N LEU A 273 11.25 8.34 16.65
CA LEU A 273 12.42 7.49 16.37
C LEU A 273 13.51 7.71 17.40
N LYS A 274 13.77 8.97 17.78
CA LYS A 274 14.76 9.31 18.79
C LYS A 274 14.39 8.76 20.18
N ILE A 275 13.13 8.91 20.59
CA ILE A 275 12.62 8.32 21.85
C ILE A 275 12.82 6.80 21.87
N LEU A 276 12.50 6.12 20.76
CA LEU A 276 12.67 4.67 20.63
C LEU A 276 14.15 4.26 20.63
N GLN A 277 15.02 5.03 19.99
CA GLN A 277 16.47 4.81 20.02
C GLN A 277 17.01 4.91 21.44
N ASP A 278 16.61 5.94 22.18
CA ASP A 278 17.04 6.14 23.56
C ASP A 278 16.46 5.05 24.47
N ALA A 279 15.21 4.65 24.26
CA ALA A 279 14.61 3.52 24.97
C ALA A 279 15.44 2.24 24.80
N LEU A 280 15.90 1.94 23.58
CA LEU A 280 16.82 0.83 23.37
C LEU A 280 18.14 1.06 24.11
N LYS A 281 18.81 2.22 23.92
CA LYS A 281 20.10 2.52 24.57
C LYS A 281 20.04 2.27 26.08
N TYR A 282 19.00 2.74 26.76
CA TYR A 282 18.82 2.63 28.22
C TYR A 282 18.11 1.36 28.71
N ASN A 283 17.82 0.39 27.83
CA ASN A 283 17.09 -0.85 28.18
C ASN A 283 15.67 -0.61 28.73
N ASN A 284 15.01 0.43 28.26
CA ASN A 284 13.62 0.70 28.63
C ASN A 284 12.69 -0.34 27.99
N THR A 285 11.62 -0.68 28.71
CA THR A 285 10.55 -1.53 28.20
C THR A 285 9.67 -0.77 27.21
N ILE A 286 8.82 -1.50 26.47
CA ILE A 286 7.80 -0.90 25.60
C ILE A 286 6.84 0.03 26.37
N THR A 287 6.51 -0.31 27.62
CA THR A 287 5.63 0.51 28.47
C THR A 287 6.30 1.83 28.85
N GLN A 288 7.58 1.81 29.23
CA GLN A 288 8.34 3.02 29.52
C GLN A 288 8.56 3.90 28.29
N ALA A 289 8.80 3.28 27.12
CA ALA A 289 8.89 3.99 25.85
C ALA A 289 7.56 4.67 25.51
N TYR A 290 6.43 3.96 25.67
CA TYR A 290 5.10 4.53 25.50
C TYR A 290 4.86 5.73 26.43
N GLU A 291 5.20 5.62 27.71
CA GLU A 291 5.01 6.73 28.66
C GLU A 291 5.79 7.98 28.25
N THR A 292 6.99 7.79 27.72
CA THR A 292 7.80 8.89 27.17
C THR A 292 7.11 9.51 25.95
N ILE A 293 6.60 8.69 25.02
CA ILE A 293 5.84 9.17 23.85
C ILE A 293 4.58 9.92 24.27
N ASN A 294 3.80 9.39 25.21
CA ASN A 294 2.56 10.01 25.72
C ASN A 294 2.86 11.32 26.47
N ARG A 295 3.99 11.40 27.17
CA ARG A 295 4.42 12.61 27.88
C ARG A 295 4.91 13.68 26.91
N GLU A 296 5.71 13.32 25.93
CA GLU A 296 6.49 14.27 25.12
C GLU A 296 5.87 14.58 23.75
N THR A 297 4.83 13.86 23.33
CA THR A 297 4.14 14.05 22.06
C THR A 297 2.63 14.06 22.24
N ASN A 298 1.91 14.52 21.20
CA ASN A 298 0.44 14.47 21.16
C ASN A 298 -0.09 13.15 20.57
N TYR A 299 0.77 12.16 20.34
CA TYR A 299 0.43 10.93 19.61
C TYR A 299 0.28 9.70 20.50
N GLY A 300 0.19 9.88 21.84
CA GLY A 300 0.02 8.79 22.79
C GLY A 300 -1.11 7.82 22.41
N GLU A 301 -2.26 8.33 21.97
CA GLU A 301 -3.42 7.52 21.57
C GLU A 301 -3.08 6.51 20.46
N LEU A 302 -2.33 6.94 19.44
CA LEU A 302 -1.96 6.04 18.33
C LEU A 302 -1.07 4.89 18.80
N PHE A 303 -0.15 5.15 19.72
CA PHE A 303 0.75 4.14 20.27
C PHE A 303 0.03 3.22 21.26
N TYR A 304 -0.84 3.77 22.10
CA TYR A 304 -1.67 3.01 23.03
C TYR A 304 -2.49 1.94 22.30
N ASN A 305 -3.12 2.31 21.18
CA ASN A 305 -3.92 1.39 20.35
C ASN A 305 -3.10 0.26 19.70
N ASN A 306 -1.78 0.41 19.64
CA ASN A 306 -0.86 -0.59 19.11
C ASN A 306 -0.23 -1.48 20.21
N LEU A 307 -0.55 -1.24 21.49
CA LEU A 307 -0.16 -2.11 22.61
C LEU A 307 -1.17 -3.25 22.79
N SER A 308 -0.72 -4.38 23.35
CA SER A 308 -1.63 -5.46 23.77
C SER A 308 -2.50 -5.00 24.95
N ILE A 309 -3.67 -5.63 25.11
CA ILE A 309 -4.62 -5.30 26.18
C ILE A 309 -3.96 -5.37 27.58
N ASP A 310 -3.05 -6.31 27.79
CA ASP A 310 -2.38 -6.46 29.08
C ASP A 310 -1.32 -5.36 29.32
N LEU A 311 -0.66 -4.89 28.26
CA LEU A 311 0.26 -3.75 28.36
C LEU A 311 -0.50 -2.44 28.56
N GLN A 312 -1.68 -2.29 27.94
CA GLN A 312 -2.54 -1.12 28.13
C GLN A 312 -2.94 -0.91 29.59
N LYS A 313 -3.16 -1.99 30.35
CA LYS A 313 -3.47 -1.93 31.80
C LYS A 313 -2.30 -1.45 32.66
N GLN A 314 -1.08 -1.44 32.13
CA GLN A 314 0.15 -1.13 32.86
C GLN A 314 0.66 0.29 32.58
N VAL A 315 -0.05 1.05 31.75
CA VAL A 315 0.38 2.39 31.32
C VAL A 315 -0.73 3.40 31.53
N SER A 316 -0.34 4.66 31.58
CA SER A 316 -1.23 5.80 31.68
C SER A 316 -2.10 5.91 30.44
N LEU A 317 -3.36 6.31 30.64
CA LEU A 317 -4.25 6.60 29.52
C LEU A 317 -3.65 7.68 28.62
N PRO A 318 -3.94 7.63 27.30
CA PRO A 318 -3.55 8.68 26.38
C PRO A 318 -4.01 10.04 26.92
N LYS A 319 -3.14 11.04 26.81
CA LYS A 319 -3.59 12.43 27.01
C LYS A 319 -4.74 12.69 26.05
N THR A 320 -5.78 13.39 26.51
CA THR A 320 -6.84 13.89 25.63
C THR A 320 -6.22 14.91 24.68
N SER A 321 -5.71 14.45 23.54
CA SER A 321 -5.32 15.32 22.45
C SER A 321 -6.59 15.99 21.92
N HIS A 322 -6.55 17.30 21.74
CA HIS A 322 -7.59 18.01 20.99
C HIS A 322 -7.75 17.32 19.63
N ARG A 323 -8.82 16.53 19.49
CA ARG A 323 -9.20 15.87 18.23
C ARG A 323 -9.20 16.94 17.14
N ARG A 324 -8.36 16.77 16.12
CA ARG A 324 -8.53 17.43 14.83
C ARG A 324 -9.01 16.41 13.83
#